data_AF-A0AAE3EJ60-F1
#
_entry.id   AF-A0AAE3EJ60-F1
#
_cell.length_a   1.000
_cell.length_b   1.000
_cell.length_c   1.000
_cell.angle_alpha   90.00
_cell.angle_beta   90.00
_cell.angle_gamma   90.00
#
_symmetry.space_group_name_H-M   'P 1'
#
loop_
_entity.id
_entity.type
_entity.pdbx_description
1 polymer ?
#
loop_
_entity_poly.entity_id
_entity_poly.type
_entity_poly.pdbx_seq_one_letter_code
_entity_poly.pdbx_strand_id
1 'polypeptide(L)'
;MTAILVFFINTFYRIVFDSFSVDAIYVGAVCVFIVDAALNFFTTVKIGHIKYESFAEIRGRYLKKDFYIDLFSAAPIEYVLLAAGAGIQPDSPAQTAMLALHALSLVKLCKVSRIFRELGETIPILPSVWRLIHFAYWLALTVHGIVIGWLLIGAGEAHRNAGDQYLRGLYWAITTVSTIEYGDYGPDHDSNIQVFYTLLVELFGVGMFSYVVANVSSLISNLDISRSNWQRKLEEINAYMISQNIRRIFRSG
;
A
#
# COMPACT_ATOMS: atom_id res chain seq x y z
N MET A 1 5.06 -6.98 -1.03
CA MET A 1 4.06 -5.98 -0.60
C MET A 1 3.94 -5.92 0.93
N THR A 2 3.71 -7.07 1.59
CA THR A 2 3.64 -7.17 3.07
C THR A 2 4.88 -6.64 3.78
N ALA A 3 6.09 -6.97 3.32
CA ALA A 3 7.33 -6.46 3.91
C ALA A 3 7.47 -4.93 3.83
N ILE A 4 6.93 -4.29 2.78
CA ILE A 4 6.96 -2.83 2.64
C ILE A 4 5.97 -2.17 3.59
N LEU A 5 4.77 -2.75 3.75
CA LEU A 5 3.77 -2.31 4.73
C LEU A 5 4.29 -2.42 6.16
N VAL A 6 4.88 -3.57 6.52
CA VAL A 6 5.51 -3.78 7.83
C VAL A 6 6.65 -2.79 8.05
N PHE A 7 7.50 -2.58 7.03
CA PHE A 7 8.57 -1.59 7.09
C PHE A 7 8.02 -0.17 7.31
N PHE A 8 6.97 0.22 6.59
CA PHE A 8 6.37 1.55 6.72
C PHE A 8 5.78 1.77 8.12
N ILE A 9 5.03 0.80 8.64
CA ILE A 9 4.47 0.84 10.01
C ILE A 9 5.58 0.91 11.05
N ASN A 10 6.66 0.14 10.89
CA ASN A 10 7.80 0.16 11.82
C ASN A 10 8.56 1.49 11.77
N THR A 11 8.88 1.99 10.57
CA THR A 11 9.54 3.28 10.39
C THR A 11 8.75 4.42 11.00
N PHE A 12 7.41 4.37 10.88
CA PHE A 12 6.54 5.32 11.55
C PHE A 12 6.62 5.22 13.08
N TYR A 13 6.45 4.02 13.63
CA TYR A 13 6.52 3.79 15.08
C TYR A 13 7.81 4.38 15.68
N ARG A 14 8.92 4.22 14.96
CA ARG A 14 10.23 4.77 15.33
C ARG A 14 10.25 6.30 15.31
N ILE A 15 9.68 6.93 14.28
CA ILE A 15 9.62 8.39 14.13
C ILE A 15 8.75 9.05 15.20
N VAL A 16 7.59 8.49 15.53
CA VAL A 16 6.66 9.12 16.48
C VAL A 16 7.01 8.88 17.94
N PHE A 17 7.51 7.70 18.28
CA PHE A 17 7.79 7.34 19.66
C PHE A 17 9.29 7.42 20.00
N ASP A 18 10.10 8.04 19.13
CA ASP A 18 11.56 8.18 19.25
C ASP A 18 12.27 6.85 19.59
N SER A 19 11.70 5.73 19.14
CA SER A 19 12.15 4.38 19.49
C SER A 19 13.17 3.87 18.46
N PHE A 20 14.37 4.45 18.47
CA PHE A 20 15.44 4.11 17.51
C PHE A 20 16.28 2.89 17.91
N SER A 21 15.65 1.89 18.53
CA SER A 21 16.34 0.65 18.89
C SER A 21 16.51 -0.24 17.66
N VAL A 22 17.71 -0.80 17.47
CA VAL A 22 17.93 -1.82 16.43
C VAL A 22 17.21 -3.09 16.86
N ASP A 23 16.02 -3.33 16.33
CA ASP A 23 15.19 -4.48 16.68
C ASP A 23 15.25 -5.59 15.62
N ALA A 24 14.84 -6.80 16.00
CA ALA A 24 14.81 -7.95 15.11
C ALA A 24 13.92 -7.73 13.87
N ILE A 25 12.88 -6.89 13.99
CA ILE A 25 11.96 -6.56 12.91
C ILE A 25 12.67 -5.72 11.85
N TYR A 26 13.40 -4.68 12.25
CA TYR A 26 14.20 -3.84 11.35
C TYR A 26 15.26 -4.68 10.64
N VAL A 27 16.02 -5.49 11.37
CA VAL A 27 17.05 -6.37 10.79
C VAL A 27 16.44 -7.34 9.81
N GLY A 28 15.34 -8.01 10.18
CA GLY A 28 14.61 -8.91 9.29
C GLY A 28 14.15 -8.22 8.01
N ALA A 29 13.60 -7.01 8.11
CA ALA A 29 13.18 -6.23 6.95
C ALA A 29 14.35 -5.87 6.03
N VAL A 30 15.48 -5.41 6.59
CA VAL A 30 16.70 -5.10 5.82
C VAL A 30 17.23 -6.35 5.12
N CYS A 31 17.31 -7.49 5.81
CA CYS A 31 17.73 -8.75 5.22
C CYS A 31 16.82 -9.16 4.05
N VAL A 32 15.50 -9.03 4.19
CA VAL A 32 14.55 -9.29 3.10
C VAL A 32 14.82 -8.39 1.90
N PHE A 33 15.09 -7.10 2.10
CA PHE A 33 15.39 -6.17 1.00
C PHE A 33 16.73 -6.47 0.31
N ILE A 34 17.75 -6.90 1.06
CA ILE A 34 19.04 -7.33 0.52
C ILE A 34 18.87 -8.61 -0.31
N VAL A 35 18.15 -9.60 0.22
CA VAL A 35 17.88 -10.86 -0.48
C VAL A 35 17.06 -10.60 -1.74
N ASP A 36 16.02 -9.78 -1.67
CA ASP A 36 15.22 -9.34 -2.83
C ASP A 36 16.10 -8.69 -3.91
N ALA A 37 16.98 -7.76 -3.52
CA ALA A 37 17.93 -7.14 -4.44
C ALA A 37 18.88 -8.16 -5.08
N ALA A 38 19.39 -9.12 -4.30
CA ALA A 38 20.27 -10.18 -4.80
C ALA A 38 19.54 -11.11 -5.77
N LEU A 39 18.30 -11.52 -5.45
CA LEU A 39 17.48 -12.36 -6.32
C LEU A 39 17.15 -11.65 -7.64
N ASN A 40 16.91 -10.34 -7.63
CA ASN A 40 16.62 -9.56 -8.83
C ASN A 40 17.76 -9.57 -9.87
N PHE A 41 19.00 -9.86 -9.47
CA PHE A 41 20.11 -10.08 -10.43
C PHE A 41 20.02 -11.41 -11.20
N PHE A 42 19.22 -12.36 -10.72
CA PHE A 42 19.06 -13.71 -11.28
C PHE A 42 17.65 -13.98 -11.80
N THR A 43 16.67 -13.14 -11.46
CA THR A 43 15.28 -13.30 -11.89
C THR A 43 15.12 -12.91 -13.37
N THR A 44 14.53 -13.82 -14.14
CA THR A 44 14.17 -13.58 -15.54
C THR A 44 13.08 -12.51 -15.65
N VAL A 45 13.30 -11.48 -16.45
CA VAL A 45 12.29 -10.46 -16.73
C VAL A 45 11.53 -10.84 -17.99
N LYS A 46 10.20 -10.88 -17.90
CA LYS A 46 9.30 -11.00 -19.05
C LYS A 46 8.76 -9.60 -19.35
N ILE A 47 8.90 -9.14 -20.60
CA ILE A 47 8.28 -7.89 -21.04
C ILE A 47 7.43 -8.21 -22.27
N GLY A 48 6.10 -8.13 -22.11
CA GLY A 48 5.16 -8.58 -23.12
C GLY A 48 5.34 -10.08 -23.43
N HIS A 49 5.70 -10.42 -24.67
CA HIS A 49 5.92 -11.80 -25.11
C HIS A 49 7.40 -12.24 -25.10
N ILE A 50 8.35 -11.32 -24.87
CA ILE A 50 9.78 -11.64 -24.92
C ILE A 50 10.27 -11.97 -23.51
N LYS A 51 10.81 -13.17 -23.37
CA LYS A 51 11.46 -13.64 -22.15
C LYS A 51 12.97 -13.51 -22.31
N TYR A 52 13.60 -12.70 -21.47
CA TYR A 52 15.05 -12.55 -21.49
C TYR A 52 15.68 -13.59 -20.58
N GLU A 53 16.35 -14.58 -21.15
CA GLU A 53 16.96 -15.69 -20.38
C GLU A 53 18.47 -15.50 -20.16
N SER A 54 19.11 -14.56 -20.88
CA SER A 54 20.54 -14.32 -20.75
C SER A 54 20.85 -13.48 -19.50
N PHE A 55 21.72 -14.00 -18.62
CA PHE A 55 22.10 -13.30 -17.38
C PHE A 55 22.77 -11.94 -17.64
N ALA A 56 23.51 -11.78 -18.75
CA ALA A 56 24.17 -10.52 -19.07
C ALA A 56 23.15 -9.40 -19.38
N GLU A 57 22.09 -9.70 -20.13
CA GLU A 57 21.05 -8.73 -20.46
C GLU A 57 20.17 -8.40 -19.25
N ILE A 58 19.83 -9.41 -18.44
CA ILE A 58 19.06 -9.23 -17.20
C ILE A 58 19.79 -8.24 -16.29
N ARG A 59 21.08 -8.49 -16.01
CA ARG A 59 21.89 -7.64 -15.13
C ARG A 59 22.09 -6.24 -15.68
N GLY A 60 22.38 -6.12 -16.98
CA GLY A 60 22.57 -4.82 -17.63
C GLY A 60 21.32 -3.92 -17.57
N ARG A 61 20.12 -4.51 -17.65
CA ARG A 61 18.85 -3.78 -17.50
C ARG A 61 18.58 -3.41 -16.04
N TYR A 62 18.77 -4.37 -15.14
CA TYR A 62 18.57 -4.16 -13.71
C TYR A 62 19.45 -3.01 -13.18
N LEU A 63 20.73 -3.00 -13.54
CA LEU A 63 21.69 -1.95 -13.15
C LEU A 63 21.34 -0.54 -13.66
N LYS A 64 20.57 -0.41 -14.76
CA LYS A 64 20.23 0.90 -15.34
C LYS A 64 19.01 1.58 -14.70
N LYS A 65 18.05 0.81 -14.18
CA LYS A 65 16.79 1.34 -13.64
C LYS A 65 16.57 0.95 -12.18
N ASP A 66 16.53 -0.35 -11.94
CA ASP A 66 15.90 -0.91 -10.75
C ASP A 66 16.88 -1.11 -9.59
N PHE A 67 18.17 -1.24 -9.90
CA PHE A 67 19.25 -1.43 -8.92
C PHE A 67 19.39 -0.25 -7.95
N TYR A 68 19.33 0.99 -8.41
CA TYR A 68 19.49 2.14 -7.52
C TYR A 68 18.37 2.22 -6.48
N ILE A 69 17.13 1.91 -6.88
CA ILE A 69 16.00 1.83 -5.95
C ILE A 69 16.25 0.73 -4.91
N ASP A 70 16.74 -0.42 -5.33
CA ASP A 70 17.01 -1.56 -4.45
C ASP A 70 18.19 -1.29 -3.50
N LEU A 71 19.23 -0.62 -3.98
CA LEU A 71 20.41 -0.25 -3.21
C LEU A 71 20.07 0.70 -2.06
N PHE A 72 19.36 1.80 -2.35
CA PHE A 72 18.93 2.74 -1.31
C PHE A 72 17.87 2.14 -0.38
N SER A 73 17.06 1.21 -0.89
CA SER A 73 16.08 0.49 -0.08
C SER A 73 16.71 -0.52 0.90
N ALA A 74 17.84 -1.12 0.51
CA ALA A 74 18.55 -2.13 1.31
C ALA A 74 19.58 -1.52 2.27
N ALA A 75 19.88 -0.22 2.17
CA ALA A 75 20.87 0.44 3.00
C ALA A 75 20.49 0.37 4.50
N PRO A 76 21.36 -0.19 5.36
CA PRO A 76 21.14 -0.25 6.81
C PRO A 76 21.53 1.09 7.47
N ILE A 77 20.79 2.16 7.15
CA ILE A 77 21.17 3.54 7.50
C ILE A 77 21.32 3.74 9.02
N GLU A 78 20.53 3.04 9.84
CA GLU A 78 20.62 3.09 11.31
C GLU A 78 21.99 2.61 11.82
N TYR A 79 22.51 1.52 11.25
CA TYR A 79 23.80 0.95 11.63
C TYR A 79 24.97 1.85 11.23
N VAL A 80 24.87 2.48 10.06
CA VAL A 80 25.90 3.43 9.58
C VAL A 80 26.01 4.61 10.55
N LEU A 81 24.89 5.10 11.06
CA LEU A 81 24.89 6.24 11.97
C LEU A 81 25.35 5.88 13.37
N LEU A 82 24.94 4.71 13.88
CA LEU A 82 25.43 4.17 15.14
C LEU A 82 26.95 3.96 15.10
N ALA A 83 27.47 3.43 13.99
CA ALA A 83 28.90 3.24 13.77
C ALA A 83 29.68 4.56 13.63
N ALA A 84 29.01 5.64 13.18
CA ALA A 84 29.59 6.97 13.09
C ALA A 84 29.76 7.67 14.46
N GLY A 85 29.42 7.00 15.57
CA GLY A 85 29.60 7.54 16.91
C GLY A 85 28.57 8.62 17.29
N ALA A 86 27.46 8.69 16.56
CA ALA A 86 26.33 9.55 16.91
C ALA A 86 25.67 9.02 18.20
N GLY A 87 26.14 9.48 19.36
CA GLY A 87 25.44 9.27 20.62
C GLY A 87 24.07 9.93 20.55
N ILE A 88 23.01 9.15 20.85
CA ILE A 88 21.63 9.65 20.87
C ILE A 88 21.45 10.47 22.15
N GLN A 89 21.89 11.73 22.11
CA GLN A 89 21.44 12.72 23.09
C GLN A 89 20.13 13.35 22.60
N PRO A 90 19.11 13.45 23.46
CA PRO A 90 17.89 14.20 23.15
C PRO A 90 18.25 15.62 22.70
N ASP A 91 17.58 16.12 21.65
CA ASP A 91 17.76 17.46 21.07
C ASP A 91 19.12 17.74 20.41
N SER A 92 19.90 16.68 20.14
CA SER A 92 21.15 16.80 19.40
C SER A 92 20.92 16.89 17.89
N PRO A 93 21.82 17.55 17.12
CA PRO A 93 21.79 17.51 15.66
C PRO A 93 21.85 16.07 15.10
N ALA A 94 22.37 15.13 15.88
CA ALA A 94 22.40 13.71 15.56
C ALA A 94 20.99 13.08 15.53
N GLN A 95 20.09 13.45 16.45
CA GLN A 95 18.69 12.98 16.45
C GLN A 95 17.92 13.52 15.24
N THR A 96 18.08 14.80 14.91
CA THR A 96 17.48 15.39 13.70
C THR A 96 18.01 14.71 12.42
N ALA A 97 19.30 14.39 12.37
CA ALA A 97 19.89 13.64 11.27
C ALA A 97 19.33 12.19 11.20
N MET A 98 19.14 11.52 12.34
CA MET A 98 18.47 10.20 12.39
C MET A 98 17.07 10.26 11.80
N LEU A 99 16.25 11.21 12.25
CA LEU A 99 14.89 11.40 11.75
C LEU A 99 14.87 11.67 10.23
N ALA A 100 15.77 12.53 9.74
CA ALA A 100 15.88 12.81 8.31
C ALA A 100 16.31 11.58 7.49
N LEU A 101 17.26 10.81 8.00
CA LEU A 101 17.74 9.58 7.37
C LEU A 101 16.69 8.46 7.42
N HIS A 102 15.90 8.37 8.48
CA HIS A 102 14.73 7.50 8.57
C HIS A 102 13.65 7.90 7.59
N ALA A 103 13.40 9.19 7.41
CA ALA A 103 12.48 9.68 6.38
C ALA A 103 12.97 9.34 4.96
N LEU A 104 14.29 9.36 4.69
CA LEU A 104 14.86 8.90 3.42
C LEU A 104 14.60 7.41 3.16
N SER A 105 14.42 6.60 4.20
CA SER A 105 14.05 5.20 4.04
C SER A 105 12.65 5.00 3.43
N LEU A 106 11.82 6.04 3.35
CA LEU A 106 10.54 6.03 2.63
C LEU A 106 10.71 5.87 1.11
N VAL A 107 11.91 6.04 0.56
CA VAL A 107 12.24 5.67 -0.84
C VAL A 107 11.87 4.21 -1.14
N LYS A 108 11.79 3.35 -0.12
CA LYS A 108 11.29 1.96 -0.23
C LYS A 108 9.86 1.87 -0.76
N LEU A 109 9.04 2.91 -0.59
CA LEU A 109 7.69 2.97 -1.16
C LEU A 109 7.73 2.98 -2.70
N CYS A 110 8.81 3.43 -3.34
CA CYS A 110 8.93 3.36 -4.79
C CYS A 110 8.94 1.91 -5.31
N LYS A 111 9.40 0.92 -4.52
CA LYS A 111 9.35 -0.51 -4.87
C LYS A 111 7.93 -1.03 -5.08
N VAL A 112 6.95 -0.40 -4.45
CA VAL A 112 5.54 -0.78 -4.55
C VAL A 112 5.05 -0.72 -5.99
N SER A 113 5.48 0.31 -6.74
CA SER A 113 5.11 0.47 -8.15
C SER A 113 5.59 -0.70 -9.02
N ARG A 114 6.78 -1.24 -8.73
CA ARG A 114 7.34 -2.41 -9.41
C ARG A 114 6.53 -3.67 -9.11
N ILE A 115 6.25 -3.91 -7.82
CA ILE A 115 5.49 -5.08 -7.37
C ILE A 115 4.10 -5.10 -8.01
N PHE A 116 3.42 -3.95 -8.06
CA PHE A 116 2.14 -3.86 -8.73
C PHE A 116 2.27 -4.16 -10.23
N ARG A 117 3.26 -3.59 -10.93
CA ARG A 117 3.48 -3.91 -12.35
C ARG A 117 3.62 -5.42 -12.60
N GLU A 118 4.43 -6.10 -11.79
CA GLU A 118 4.70 -7.54 -11.93
C GLU A 118 3.48 -8.42 -11.59
N LEU A 119 2.73 -8.07 -10.54
CA LEU A 119 1.50 -8.76 -10.17
C LEU A 119 0.42 -8.61 -11.25
N GLY A 120 0.30 -7.42 -11.84
CA GLY A 120 -0.68 -7.14 -12.91
C GLY A 120 -0.39 -7.91 -14.21
N GLU A 121 0.87 -8.25 -14.47
CA GLU A 121 1.26 -9.06 -15.63
C GLU A 121 1.12 -10.57 -15.40
N THR A 122 1.17 -11.01 -14.14
CA THR A 122 1.19 -12.44 -13.77
C THR A 122 -0.21 -12.97 -13.44
N ILE A 123 -1.08 -12.14 -12.87
CA ILE A 123 -2.40 -12.56 -12.40
C ILE A 123 -3.47 -12.05 -13.38
N PRO A 124 -4.23 -12.92 -14.07
CA PRO A 124 -5.30 -12.51 -14.97
C PRO A 124 -6.54 -12.10 -14.16
N ILE A 125 -6.50 -10.92 -13.55
CA ILE A 125 -7.61 -10.35 -12.79
C ILE A 125 -8.38 -9.35 -13.67
N LEU A 126 -9.69 -9.25 -13.48
CA LEU A 126 -10.52 -8.19 -14.07
C LEU A 126 -9.91 -6.81 -13.77
N PRO A 127 -9.77 -5.90 -14.76
CA PRO A 127 -9.18 -4.57 -14.55
C PRO A 127 -9.84 -3.77 -13.41
N SER A 128 -11.13 -3.98 -13.19
CA SER A 128 -11.89 -3.34 -12.11
C SER A 128 -11.49 -3.82 -10.72
N VAL A 129 -11.18 -5.11 -10.56
CA VAL A 129 -10.66 -5.66 -9.29
C VAL A 129 -9.23 -5.15 -9.05
N TRP A 130 -8.44 -5.03 -10.10
CA TRP A 130 -7.08 -4.48 -10.00
C TRP A 130 -7.04 -3.03 -9.50
N ARG A 131 -7.95 -2.19 -10.01
CA ARG A 131 -8.16 -0.82 -9.48
C ARG A 131 -8.53 -0.84 -7.99
N LEU A 132 -9.40 -1.76 -7.57
CA LEU A 132 -9.83 -1.85 -6.17
C LEU A 132 -8.67 -2.28 -5.24
N ILE A 133 -7.84 -3.23 -5.65
CA ILE A 133 -6.65 -3.66 -4.89
C ILE A 133 -5.66 -2.49 -4.74
N HIS A 134 -5.38 -1.79 -5.84
CA HIS A 134 -4.53 -0.59 -5.81
C HIS A 134 -5.08 0.46 -4.86
N PHE A 135 -6.37 0.77 -5.00
CA PHE A 135 -7.03 1.75 -4.17
C PHE A 135 -7.01 1.36 -2.69
N ALA A 136 -7.32 0.10 -2.35
CA ALA A 136 -7.31 -0.39 -0.97
C ALA A 136 -5.90 -0.28 -0.34
N TYR A 137 -4.86 -0.58 -1.11
CA TYR A 137 -3.48 -0.42 -0.66
C TYR A 137 -3.14 1.05 -0.37
N TRP A 138 -3.46 1.96 -1.30
CA TRP A 138 -3.19 3.39 -1.10
C TRP A 138 -4.04 3.98 0.02
N LEU A 139 -5.30 3.56 0.17
CA LEU A 139 -6.15 3.95 1.29
C LEU A 139 -5.55 3.52 2.63
N ALA A 140 -5.07 2.28 2.74
CA ALA A 140 -4.42 1.80 3.97
C ALA A 140 -3.17 2.63 4.33
N LEU A 141 -2.34 2.98 3.33
CA LEU A 141 -1.19 3.86 3.54
C LEU A 141 -1.61 5.27 3.96
N THR A 142 -2.64 5.84 3.33
CA THR A 142 -3.09 7.19 3.68
C THR A 142 -3.73 7.22 5.06
N VAL A 143 -4.57 6.25 5.41
CA VAL A 143 -5.14 6.14 6.77
C VAL A 143 -4.01 6.02 7.79
N HIS A 144 -3.01 5.18 7.54
CA HIS A 144 -1.83 5.12 8.40
C HIS A 144 -1.16 6.49 8.52
N GLY A 145 -0.89 7.16 7.40
CA GLY A 145 -0.35 8.53 7.33
C GLY A 145 -1.17 9.58 8.09
N ILE A 146 -2.50 9.42 8.11
CA ILE A 146 -3.40 10.27 8.90
C ILE A 146 -3.19 10.05 10.40
N VAL A 147 -3.07 8.78 10.83
CA VAL A 147 -2.71 8.48 12.23
C VAL A 147 -1.34 9.06 12.58
N ILE A 148 -0.38 9.01 11.65
CA ILE A 148 0.94 9.60 11.86
C ILE A 148 0.83 11.09 12.14
N GLY A 149 0.16 11.82 11.25
CA GLY A 149 -0.02 13.26 11.40
C GLY A 149 -0.76 13.61 12.68
N TRP A 150 -1.79 12.84 13.03
CA TRP A 150 -2.55 12.97 14.28
C TRP A 150 -1.67 12.88 15.53
N LEU A 151 -0.79 11.88 15.60
CA LEU A 151 0.12 11.75 16.75
C LEU A 151 1.22 12.81 16.75
N LEU A 152 1.76 13.19 15.58
CA LEU A 152 2.80 14.21 15.46
C LEU A 152 2.36 15.61 15.89
N ILE A 153 1.09 15.97 15.69
CA ILE A 153 0.52 17.25 16.15
C ILE A 153 0.11 17.23 17.63
N GLY A 154 0.46 16.18 18.36
CA GLY A 154 0.22 16.05 19.80
C GLY A 154 -1.23 15.73 20.17
N ALA A 155 -2.03 15.20 19.23
CA ALA A 155 -3.41 14.81 19.51
C ALA A 155 -3.51 13.37 20.09
N GLY A 156 -2.38 12.71 20.31
CA GLY A 156 -2.29 11.44 21.01
C GLY A 156 -2.43 11.59 22.53
N GLU A 157 -3.03 10.59 23.18
CA GLU A 157 -3.10 10.51 24.64
C GLU A 157 -1.74 10.12 25.23
N ALA A 158 -0.86 11.11 25.47
CA ALA A 158 0.54 10.90 25.88
C ALA A 158 0.76 10.03 27.12
N HIS A 159 -0.25 9.91 28.00
CA HIS A 159 -0.19 9.05 29.19
C HIS A 159 -0.34 7.55 28.88
N ARG A 160 -0.70 7.18 27.65
CA ARG A 160 -0.87 5.79 27.22
C ARG A 160 0.37 5.23 26.55
N ASN A 161 0.43 3.90 26.49
CA ASN A 161 1.45 3.24 25.67
C ASN A 161 1.26 3.58 24.18
N ALA A 162 2.32 3.38 23.39
CA ALA A 162 2.34 3.70 21.97
C ALA A 162 1.29 2.94 21.13
N GLY A 163 1.03 1.68 21.47
CA GLY A 163 0.06 0.84 20.76
C GLY A 163 -1.38 1.33 20.93
N ASP A 164 -1.73 1.75 22.15
CA ASP A 164 -3.04 2.29 22.49
C ASP A 164 -3.26 3.65 21.84
N GLN A 165 -2.25 4.52 21.83
CA GLN A 165 -2.30 5.81 21.13
C GLN A 165 -2.53 5.59 19.62
N TYR A 166 -1.81 4.65 19.03
CA TYR A 166 -1.97 4.29 17.62
C TYR A 166 -3.36 3.70 17.33
N LEU A 167 -3.85 2.79 18.17
CA LEU A 167 -5.17 2.15 17.98
C LEU A 167 -6.31 3.18 18.03
N ARG A 168 -6.23 4.16 18.94
CA ARG A 168 -7.19 5.25 19.07
C ARG A 168 -7.11 6.23 17.89
N GLY A 169 -5.90 6.61 17.49
CA GLY A 169 -5.71 7.44 16.30
C GLY A 169 -6.18 6.73 15.02
N LEU A 170 -5.99 5.41 14.92
CA LEU A 170 -6.50 4.59 13.82
C LEU A 170 -8.03 4.54 13.81
N TYR A 171 -8.64 4.34 14.98
CA TYR A 171 -10.09 4.41 15.14
C TYR A 171 -10.62 5.78 14.68
N TRP A 172 -10.04 6.88 15.17
CA TRP A 172 -10.40 8.24 14.75
C TRP A 172 -10.27 8.40 13.23
N ALA A 173 -9.10 8.10 12.66
CA ALA A 173 -8.84 8.25 11.23
C ALA A 173 -9.80 7.43 10.36
N ILE A 174 -10.13 6.19 10.75
CA ILE A 174 -11.10 5.36 10.05
C ILE A 174 -12.49 6.00 10.11
N THR A 175 -12.95 6.40 11.30
CA THR A 175 -14.29 6.97 11.48
C THR A 175 -14.48 8.30 10.74
N THR A 176 -13.44 9.15 10.68
CA THR A 176 -13.45 10.42 9.93
C THR A 176 -13.41 10.17 8.43
N VAL A 177 -12.50 9.32 7.94
CA VAL A 177 -12.41 9.01 6.49
C VAL A 177 -13.66 8.30 5.98
N SER A 178 -14.32 7.50 6.81
CA SER A 178 -15.59 6.84 6.49
C SER A 178 -16.82 7.69 6.77
N THR A 179 -16.66 8.95 7.19
CA THR A 179 -17.74 9.90 7.50
C THR A 179 -18.76 9.37 8.53
N ILE A 180 -18.31 8.54 9.49
CA ILE A 180 -19.16 8.02 10.58
C ILE A 180 -19.12 8.99 11.77
N GLU A 181 -17.93 9.47 12.12
CA GLU A 181 -17.66 10.51 13.14
C GLU A 181 -18.52 10.41 14.41
N TYR A 182 -18.22 9.43 15.27
CA TYR A 182 -18.93 9.27 16.53
C TYR A 182 -18.72 10.44 17.53
N GLY A 183 -17.66 11.24 17.35
CA GLY A 183 -17.36 12.42 18.16
C GLY A 183 -16.71 12.13 19.52
N ASP A 184 -16.23 10.90 19.73
CA ASP A 184 -15.54 10.45 20.94
C ASP A 184 -14.04 10.76 20.94
N TYR A 185 -13.41 10.79 19.77
CA TYR A 185 -12.07 11.32 19.55
C TYR A 185 -12.14 12.45 18.54
N GLY A 186 -11.46 13.56 18.82
CA GLY A 186 -11.50 14.75 17.98
C GLY A 186 -10.42 15.76 18.39
N PRO A 187 -10.29 16.86 17.64
CA PRO A 187 -9.29 17.87 17.93
C PRO A 187 -9.61 18.57 19.25
N ASP A 188 -8.56 18.91 20.00
CA ASP A 188 -8.69 19.81 21.15
C ASP A 188 -9.21 21.18 20.66
N HIS A 189 -10.28 21.68 21.28
CA HIS A 189 -10.90 22.96 20.95
C HIS A 189 -9.95 24.15 21.13
N ASP A 190 -8.93 24.00 21.98
CA ASP A 190 -7.92 25.04 22.21
C ASP A 190 -6.75 24.96 21.20
N SER A 191 -6.71 23.93 20.35
CA SER A 191 -5.60 23.66 19.43
C SER A 191 -6.00 23.85 17.96
N ASN A 192 -5.78 25.08 17.45
CA ASN A 192 -6.06 25.41 16.05
C ASN A 192 -5.33 24.51 15.03
N ILE A 193 -4.15 23.98 15.37
CA ILE A 193 -3.42 23.06 14.49
C ILE A 193 -4.14 21.72 14.34
N GLN A 194 -4.74 21.20 15.42
CA GLN A 194 -5.52 19.96 15.39
C GLN A 194 -6.82 20.17 14.63
N VAL A 195 -7.52 21.28 14.88
CA VAL A 195 -8.75 21.62 14.14
C VAL A 195 -8.48 21.74 12.64
N PHE A 196 -7.42 22.46 12.25
CA PHE A 196 -7.05 22.62 10.85
C PHE A 196 -6.65 21.28 10.20
N TYR A 197 -5.92 20.44 10.93
CA TYR A 197 -5.56 19.10 10.46
C TYR A 197 -6.80 18.23 10.22
N THR A 198 -7.72 18.20 11.18
CA THR A 198 -9.01 17.48 11.06
C THR A 198 -9.80 17.93 9.85
N LEU A 199 -9.89 19.24 9.60
CA LEU A 199 -10.57 19.79 8.41
C LEU A 199 -9.98 19.27 7.10
N LEU A 200 -8.65 19.14 7.00
CA LEU A 200 -8.00 18.58 5.82
C LEU A 200 -8.31 17.08 5.65
N VAL A 201 -8.36 16.34 6.76
CA VAL A 201 -8.68 14.90 6.77
C VAL A 201 -10.13 14.66 6.37
N GLU A 202 -11.08 15.46 6.84
CA GLU A 202 -12.50 15.39 6.46
C GLU A 202 -12.70 15.64 4.96
N LEU A 203 -12.11 16.70 4.41
CA LEU A 203 -12.17 17.01 2.98
C LEU A 203 -11.60 15.86 2.13
N PHE A 204 -10.49 15.28 2.57
CA PHE A 204 -9.90 14.11 1.94
C PHE A 204 -10.81 12.87 2.03
N GLY A 205 -11.41 12.64 3.21
CA GLY A 205 -12.30 11.52 3.51
C GLY A 205 -13.50 11.46 2.57
N VAL A 206 -14.20 12.59 2.41
CA VAL A 206 -15.36 12.70 1.49
C VAL A 206 -14.98 12.34 0.05
N GLY A 207 -13.81 12.81 -0.42
CA GLY A 207 -13.30 12.49 -1.76
C GLY A 207 -13.00 10.99 -1.93
N MET A 208 -12.36 10.39 -0.93
CA MET A 208 -12.04 8.96 -0.95
C MET A 208 -13.27 8.08 -0.90
N PHE A 209 -14.22 8.38 -0.02
CA PHE A 209 -15.48 7.65 0.09
C PHE A 209 -16.26 7.68 -1.23
N SER A 210 -16.35 8.87 -1.85
CA SER A 210 -16.99 9.05 -3.16
C SER A 210 -16.31 8.22 -4.26
N TYR A 211 -14.97 8.18 -4.27
CA TYR A 211 -14.21 7.36 -5.22
C TYR A 211 -14.49 5.86 -5.07
N VAL A 212 -14.59 5.35 -3.84
CA VAL A 212 -14.93 3.95 -3.57
C VAL A 212 -16.30 3.61 -4.14
N VAL A 213 -17.31 4.41 -3.79
CA VAL A 213 -18.69 4.20 -4.24
C VAL A 213 -18.76 4.20 -5.76
N ALA A 214 -18.08 5.13 -6.43
CA ALA A 214 -18.01 5.19 -7.90
C ALA A 214 -17.35 3.94 -8.52
N ASN A 215 -16.24 3.44 -7.95
CA ASN A 215 -15.57 2.26 -8.47
C ASN A 215 -16.37 0.97 -8.24
N VAL A 216 -17.02 0.83 -7.07
CA VAL A 216 -17.90 -0.31 -6.79
C VAL A 216 -19.09 -0.31 -7.74
N SER A 217 -19.72 0.85 -7.96
CA SER A 217 -20.83 1.02 -8.92
C SER A 217 -20.41 0.63 -10.34
N SER A 218 -19.22 1.07 -10.78
CA SER A 218 -18.65 0.68 -12.07
C SER A 218 -18.37 -0.83 -12.16
N LEU A 219 -17.86 -1.45 -11.10
CA LEU A 219 -17.62 -2.89 -11.07
C LEU A 219 -18.94 -3.67 -11.23
N ILE A 220 -19.99 -3.29 -10.50
CA ILE A 220 -21.32 -3.92 -10.59
C ILE A 220 -21.87 -3.80 -12.02
N SER A 221 -21.83 -2.60 -12.61
CA SER A 221 -22.28 -2.39 -13.99
C SER A 221 -21.53 -3.26 -15.00
N ASN A 222 -20.21 -3.41 -14.86
CA ASN A 222 -19.41 -4.29 -15.73
C ASN A 222 -19.79 -5.78 -15.58
N LEU A 223 -20.08 -6.22 -14.35
CA LEU A 223 -20.53 -7.59 -14.08
C LEU A 223 -21.91 -7.85 -14.71
N ASP A 224 -22.83 -6.90 -14.62
CA ASP A 224 -24.16 -7.00 -15.20
C ASP A 224 -24.13 -7.05 -16.74
N ILE A 225 -23.25 -6.26 -17.38
CA ILE A 225 -23.03 -6.32 -18.83
C ILE A 225 -22.51 -7.70 -19.25
N SER A 226 -21.55 -8.27 -18.51
CA SER A 226 -21.02 -9.61 -18.77
C SER A 226 -22.12 -10.68 -18.67
N ARG A 227 -22.96 -10.59 -17.62
CA ARG A 227 -24.10 -11.48 -17.41
C ARG A 227 -25.15 -11.36 -18.50
N SER A 228 -25.49 -10.14 -18.92
CA SER A 228 -26.44 -9.89 -20.01
C SER A 228 -25.94 -10.45 -21.35
N ASN A 229 -24.66 -10.28 -21.67
CA ASN A 229 -24.07 -10.85 -22.89
C ASN A 229 -24.09 -12.38 -22.89
N TRP A 230 -23.88 -13.01 -21.72
CA TRP A 230 -24.01 -14.46 -21.58
C TRP A 230 -25.44 -14.94 -21.81
N GLN A 231 -26.42 -14.25 -21.21
CA GLN A 231 -27.84 -14.54 -21.42
C GLN A 231 -28.24 -14.42 -22.89
N ARG A 232 -27.79 -13.36 -23.58
CA ARG A 232 -28.05 -13.15 -25.02
C ARG A 232 -27.52 -14.31 -25.87
N LYS A 233 -26.30 -14.79 -25.60
CA LYS A 233 -25.75 -15.97 -26.31
C LYS A 233 -26.58 -17.23 -26.08
N LEU A 234 -27.06 -17.46 -24.85
CA LEU A 234 -27.94 -18.60 -24.57
C LEU A 234 -29.27 -18.49 -25.30
N GLU A 235 -29.83 -17.28 -25.39
CA GLU A 235 -31.04 -17.00 -26.15
C GLU A 235 -30.84 -17.23 -27.65
N GLU A 236 -29.73 -16.77 -28.23
CA GLU A 236 -29.37 -17.02 -29.63
C GLU A 236 -29.23 -18.52 -29.94
N ILE A 237 -28.52 -19.25 -29.08
CA ILE A 237 -28.38 -20.72 -29.20
C ILE A 237 -29.76 -21.39 -29.09
N ASN A 238 -30.58 -20.96 -28.14
CA ASN A 238 -31.92 -21.50 -27.95
C ASN A 238 -32.83 -21.23 -29.16
N ALA A 239 -32.78 -20.01 -29.72
CA ALA A 239 -33.51 -19.63 -30.92
C ALA A 239 -33.07 -20.48 -32.13
N TYR A 240 -31.76 -20.72 -32.29
CA TYR A 240 -31.23 -21.61 -33.32
C TYR A 240 -31.68 -23.08 -33.13
N MET A 241 -31.66 -23.58 -31.90
CA MET A 241 -32.14 -24.95 -31.61
C MET A 241 -33.63 -25.13 -31.91
N ILE A 242 -34.44 -24.08 -31.67
CA ILE A 242 -35.86 -24.07 -32.03
C ILE A 242 -36.03 -24.07 -33.55
N SER A 243 -35.30 -23.22 -34.28
CA SER A 243 -35.43 -23.13 -35.75
C SER A 243 -35.00 -24.41 -36.47
N GLN A 244 -34.02 -25.13 -35.93
CA GLN A 244 -33.56 -26.42 -36.45
C GLN A 244 -34.39 -27.62 -35.95
N ASN A 245 -35.43 -27.39 -35.13
CA ASN A 245 -36.30 -28.43 -34.58
C ASN A 245 -35.57 -29.54 -33.78
N ILE A 246 -34.37 -29.24 -33.24
CA ILE A 246 -33.49 -30.18 -32.52
C ILE A 246 -34.08 -30.58 -31.15
N ARG A 247 -35.07 -29.81 -30.67
CA ARG A 247 -35.73 -29.96 -29.36
C ARG A 247 -36.40 -31.33 -29.15
N ARG A 248 -36.57 -32.16 -30.19
CA ARG A 248 -37.15 -33.51 -30.09
C ARG A 248 -36.17 -34.63 -29.70
N ILE A 249 -34.86 -34.42 -29.80
CA ILE A 249 -33.87 -35.51 -29.60
C ILE A 249 -33.40 -35.63 -28.14
N PHE A 250 -33.42 -34.55 -27.35
CA PHE A 250 -32.93 -34.55 -25.96
C PHE A 250 -33.99 -34.82 -24.89
N ARG A 251 -35.24 -35.11 -25.27
CA ARG A 251 -36.37 -35.33 -24.34
C ARG A 251 -36.86 -36.78 -24.26
N SER A 252 -36.18 -37.71 -24.93
CA SER A 252 -36.60 -39.12 -25.08
C SER A 252 -35.57 -40.15 -24.59
N GLY A 253 -34.65 -39.77 -23.69
CA GLY A 253 -33.73 -40.66 -22.99
C GLY A 253 -33.77 -40.45 -21.49
#